data_AF-A0A820IGA9-F1
#
_entry.id   AF-A0A820IGA9-F1
#
_cell.length_a   1.000
_cell.length_b   1.000
_cell.length_c   1.000
_cell.angle_alpha   90.00
_cell.angle_beta   90.00
_cell.angle_gamma   90.00
#
_symmetry.space_group_name_H-M   'P 1'
#
loop_
_entity.id
_entity.type
_entity.pdbx_description
1 polymer ?
#
loop_
_entity_poly.entity_id
_entity_poly.type
_entity_poly.pdbx_seq_one_letter_code
_entity_poly.pdbx_strand_id
1 'polypeptide(L)'
;MCHLHLMGIGTGVANSTIYFAYMATFSYGNKLVKDGDMKFDEVIRILIAITFATITIGRAIAMIPDYSKAQQAALRILQLDQRQSEINPHDESGIILNKVIGNIEFDDVHFRYP
;
A
#
# COMPACT_ATOMS: atom_id res chain seq x y z
N MET A 1 -7.87 -26.06 -5.70
CA MET A 1 -6.72 -26.97 -5.54
C MET A 1 -5.40 -26.34 -6.02
N CYS A 2 -5.30 -25.84 -7.27
CA CYS A 2 -4.05 -25.23 -7.79
C CYS A 2 -3.54 -24.03 -6.94
N HIS A 3 -4.43 -23.15 -6.46
CA HIS A 3 -4.07 -22.01 -5.61
C HIS A 3 -3.47 -22.41 -4.25
N LEU A 4 -3.85 -23.56 -3.71
CA LEU A 4 -3.38 -24.07 -2.42
C LEU A 4 -1.95 -24.63 -2.54
N HIS A 5 -1.64 -25.31 -3.64
CA HIS A 5 -0.30 -25.80 -3.93
C HIS A 5 0.69 -24.65 -4.15
N LEU A 6 0.29 -23.60 -4.86
CA LEU A 6 1.13 -22.42 -5.07
C LEU A 6 1.46 -21.70 -3.75
N MET A 7 0.45 -21.52 -2.89
CA MET A 7 0.65 -20.93 -1.56
C MET A 7 1.52 -21.81 -0.66
N GLY A 8 1.34 -23.13 -0.71
CA GLY A 8 2.15 -24.09 0.04
C GLY A 8 3.62 -24.08 -0.38
N ILE A 9 3.89 -24.15 -1.69
CA ILE A 9 5.27 -24.09 -2.23
C ILE A 9 5.90 -22.73 -1.90
N GLY A 10 5.18 -21.63 -2.12
CA GLY A 10 5.68 -20.29 -1.82
C GLY A 10 6.06 -20.12 -0.35
N THR A 11 5.20 -20.59 0.56
CA THR A 11 5.46 -20.52 2.01
C THR A 11 6.61 -21.44 2.41
N GLY A 12 6.70 -22.64 1.82
CA GLY A 12 7.80 -23.58 2.07
C GLY A 12 9.17 -23.02 1.66
N VAL A 13 9.26 -22.42 0.48
CA VAL A 13 10.48 -21.77 -0.02
C VAL A 13 10.84 -20.54 0.82
N ALA A 14 9.85 -19.74 1.22
CA ALA A 14 10.09 -18.59 2.09
C ALA A 14 10.67 -19.03 3.45
N ASN A 15 10.10 -20.06 4.06
CA ASN A 15 10.56 -20.59 5.35
C ASN A 15 11.90 -21.32 5.26
N SER A 16 12.27 -21.93 4.14
CA SER A 16 13.58 -22.58 4.00
C SER A 16 14.72 -21.57 3.82
N THR A 17 14.45 -20.42 3.22
CA THR A 17 15.43 -19.36 2.93
C THR A 17 16.16 -18.86 4.19
N ILE A 18 15.46 -18.76 5.34
CA ILE A 18 16.09 -18.32 6.60
C ILE A 18 17.15 -19.31 7.11
N TYR A 19 16.92 -20.62 6.94
CA TYR A 19 17.87 -21.64 7.35
C TYR A 19 19.11 -21.64 6.46
N PHE A 20 18.97 -21.38 5.16
CA PHE A 20 20.11 -21.18 4.26
C PHE A 20 20.92 -19.93 4.65
N ALA A 21 20.26 -18.83 5.02
CA ALA A 21 20.93 -17.63 5.49
C ALA A 21 21.73 -17.88 6.79
N TYR A 22 21.16 -18.65 7.73
CA TYR A 22 21.88 -19.07 8.94
C TYR A 22 23.08 -19.94 8.61
N MET A 23 22.91 -20.96 7.75
CA MET A 23 24.02 -21.80 7.31
C MET A 23 25.16 -20.97 6.69
N ALA A 24 24.84 -20.04 5.80
CA ALA A 24 25.83 -19.16 5.16
C ALA A 24 26.57 -18.29 6.18
N THR A 25 25.83 -17.68 7.11
CA THR A 25 26.40 -16.81 8.17
C THR A 25 27.34 -17.59 9.07
N PHE A 26 26.96 -18.80 9.50
CA PHE A 26 27.81 -19.63 10.34
C PHE A 26 29.02 -20.22 9.59
N SER A 27 28.85 -20.62 8.32
CA SER A 27 29.94 -21.15 7.51
C SER A 27 31.04 -20.10 7.30
N TYR A 28 30.64 -18.88 6.92
CA TYR A 28 31.57 -17.77 6.76
C TYR A 28 32.11 -17.28 8.11
N GLY A 29 31.25 -17.12 9.12
CA GLY A 29 31.65 -16.73 10.46
C GLY A 29 32.68 -17.67 11.08
N ASN A 30 32.54 -18.98 10.89
CA ASN A 30 33.54 -19.96 11.34
C ASN A 30 34.90 -19.75 10.67
N LYS A 31 34.94 -19.37 9.39
CA LYS A 31 36.18 -19.03 8.70
C LYS A 31 36.85 -17.79 9.31
N LEU A 32 36.08 -16.72 9.56
CA LEU A 32 36.59 -15.48 10.15
C LEU A 32 37.11 -15.68 11.58
N VAL A 33 36.45 -16.54 12.35
CA VAL A 33 36.90 -16.89 13.70
C VAL A 33 38.20 -17.70 13.66
N LYS A 34 38.36 -18.60 12.67
CA LYS A 34 39.62 -19.35 12.48
C LYS A 34 40.78 -18.47 12.04
N ASP A 35 40.51 -17.50 11.19
CA ASP A 35 41.52 -16.56 10.67
C ASP A 35 41.91 -15.50 11.72
N GLY A 36 41.17 -15.41 12.84
CA GLY A 36 41.44 -14.49 13.95
C GLY A 36 40.88 -13.08 13.76
N ASP A 37 40.15 -12.85 12.67
CA ASP A 37 39.58 -11.55 12.29
C ASP A 37 38.35 -11.17 13.13
N MET A 38 37.65 -12.16 13.70
CA MET A 38 36.46 -11.96 14.53
C MET A 38 36.40 -12.94 15.68
N LYS A 39 35.73 -12.56 16.76
CA LYS A 39 35.39 -13.47 17.85
C LYS A 39 34.03 -14.12 17.62
N PHE A 40 33.83 -15.27 18.27
CA PHE A 40 32.56 -16.01 18.17
C PHE A 40 31.37 -15.21 18.69
N ASP A 41 31.54 -14.40 19.74
CA ASP A 41 30.47 -13.55 20.28
C ASP A 41 30.03 -12.47 19.29
N GLU A 42 30.95 -11.93 18.50
CA GLU A 42 30.66 -10.94 17.46
C GLU A 42 29.82 -11.54 16.33
N VAL A 43 30.12 -12.78 15.92
CA VAL A 43 29.33 -13.50 14.90
C VAL A 43 27.90 -13.72 15.37
N ILE A 44 27.71 -14.15 16.62
CA ILE A 44 26.37 -14.34 17.20
C ILE A 44 25.62 -13.00 17.29
N ARG A 45 26.30 -11.92 17.68
CA ARG A 45 25.70 -10.59 17.77
C ARG A 45 25.21 -10.10 16.39
N ILE A 46 26.00 -10.29 15.35
CA ILE A 46 25.62 -9.93 13.97
C ILE A 46 24.43 -10.76 13.49
N LEU A 47 24.44 -12.07 13.73
CA LEU A 47 23.33 -12.95 13.36
C LEU A 47 22.00 -12.48 13.97
N ILE A 48 22.00 -12.17 15.26
CA ILE A 48 20.83 -11.68 15.97
C ILE A 48 20.38 -10.33 15.39
N ALA A 49 21.31 -9.39 15.21
CA ALA A 49 21.00 -8.06 14.66
C ALA A 49 20.37 -8.12 13.27
N ILE A 50 20.94 -8.92 12.36
CA ILE A 50 20.42 -9.11 10.99
C ILE A 50 19.03 -9.76 11.03
N THR A 51 18.81 -10.73 11.91
CA THR A 51 17.51 -11.41 12.04
C THR A 51 16.42 -10.42 12.46
N PHE A 52 16.68 -9.61 13.49
CA PHE A 52 15.74 -8.58 13.95
C PHE A 52 15.47 -7.50 12.87
N ALA A 53 16.51 -7.04 12.19
CA ALA A 53 16.38 -6.09 11.09
C ALA A 53 15.51 -6.65 9.97
N THR A 54 15.77 -7.89 9.56
CA THR A 54 15.03 -8.57 8.48
C THR A 54 13.55 -8.75 8.83
N ILE A 55 13.22 -9.15 10.07
CA ILE A 55 11.84 -9.28 10.52
C ILE A 55 11.13 -7.93 10.47
N THR A 56 11.79 -6.87 10.94
CA THR A 56 11.22 -5.52 10.98
C THR A 56 10.97 -4.98 9.57
N ILE A 57 11.96 -5.12 8.68
CA ILE A 57 11.85 -4.73 7.28
C ILE A 57 10.78 -5.55 6.57
N GLY A 58 10.72 -6.85 6.80
CA GLY A 58 9.70 -7.73 6.20
C GLY A 58 8.29 -7.29 6.56
N ARG A 59 8.05 -6.89 7.82
CA ARG A 59 6.77 -6.33 8.26
C ARG A 59 6.47 -4.97 7.60
N ALA A 60 7.47 -4.10 7.48
CA ALA A 60 7.31 -2.82 6.80
C ALA A 60 6.96 -3.00 5.30
N ILE A 61 7.64 -3.93 4.62
CA ILE A 61 7.37 -4.27 3.22
C ILE A 61 5.94 -4.79 3.04
N ALA A 62 5.45 -5.62 3.96
CA ALA A 62 4.09 -6.15 3.91
C ALA A 62 3.02 -5.05 3.99
N MET A 63 3.33 -3.86 4.54
CA MET A 63 2.40 -2.73 4.65
C MET A 63 2.35 -1.85 3.38
N ILE A 64 3.33 -1.96 2.48
CA ILE A 64 3.43 -1.13 1.26
C ILE A 64 2.17 -1.19 0.37
N PRO A 65 1.56 -2.36 0.10
CA PRO A 65 0.38 -2.44 -0.76
C PRO A 65 -0.81 -1.68 -0.19
N ASP A 66 -1.00 -1.73 1.13
CA ASP A 66 -2.11 -1.04 1.78
C ASP A 66 -1.88 0.47 1.83
N TYR A 67 -0.63 0.91 2.03
CA TYR A 67 -0.26 2.31 1.87
C TYR A 67 -0.57 2.84 0.46
N SER A 68 -0.22 2.08 -0.58
CA SER A 68 -0.51 2.45 -1.97
C SER A 68 -2.01 2.58 -2.23
N LYS A 69 -2.82 1.64 -1.72
CA LYS A 69 -4.29 1.71 -1.82
C LYS A 69 -4.85 2.93 -1.07
N ALA A 70 -4.36 3.22 0.12
CA ALA A 70 -4.78 4.38 0.90
C ALA A 70 -4.47 5.69 0.18
N GLN A 71 -3.28 5.80 -0.42
CA GLN A 71 -2.90 6.95 -1.23
C GLN A 71 -3.83 7.14 -2.43
N GLN A 72 -4.13 6.05 -3.16
CA GLN A 72 -5.06 6.10 -4.30
C GLN A 72 -6.48 6.52 -3.87
N ALA A 73 -6.96 6.03 -2.73
CA ALA A 73 -8.27 6.42 -2.20
C ALA A 73 -8.30 7.91 -1.82
N ALA A 74 -7.26 8.41 -1.14
CA ALA A 74 -7.13 9.81 -0.79
C ALA A 74 -7.12 10.71 -2.04
N LEU A 75 -6.38 10.32 -3.09
CA LEU A 75 -6.36 11.03 -4.37
C LEU A 75 -7.76 11.13 -5.00
N ARG A 76 -8.55 10.05 -4.96
CA ARG A 76 -9.93 10.07 -5.47
C ARG A 76 -10.83 11.02 -4.70
N ILE A 77 -10.68 11.09 -3.38
CA ILE A 77 -11.45 12.02 -2.54
C ILE A 77 -11.08 13.47 -2.90
N LEU A 78 -9.79 13.77 -3.02
CA LEU A 78 -9.32 15.10 -3.41
C LEU A 78 -9.78 15.48 -4.83
N GLN A 79 -9.77 14.53 -5.77
CA GLN A 79 -10.31 14.74 -7.11
C GLN A 79 -11.81 15.04 -7.10
N LEU A 80 -12.56 14.39 -6.21
CA LEU A 80 -14.00 14.65 -6.07
C LEU A 80 -14.26 16.02 -5.45
N ASP A 81 -13.51 16.40 -4.43
CA ASP A 81 -13.62 17.71 -3.75
C ASP A 81 -13.27 18.87 -4.69
N GLN A 82 -12.22 18.72 -5.50
CA GLN A 82 -11.78 19.74 -6.46
C GLN A 82 -12.63 19.80 -7.74
N ARG A 83 -13.53 18.84 -7.95
CA ARG A 83 -14.38 18.81 -9.14
C ARG A 83 -15.37 19.96 -9.10
N GLN A 84 -15.29 20.85 -10.09
CA GLN A 84 -16.31 21.87 -10.33
C GLN A 84 -17.51 21.24 -11.06
N SER A 85 -18.72 21.44 -10.54
CA SER A 85 -19.97 21.02 -11.20
C SER A 85 -20.38 22.06 -12.24
N GLU A 86 -20.84 21.61 -13.42
CA GLU A 86 -21.37 22.51 -14.45
C GLU A 86 -22.59 23.30 -13.96
N ILE A 87 -23.42 22.66 -13.12
CA ILE A 87 -24.52 23.31 -12.40
C ILE A 87 -24.13 23.27 -10.92
N ASN A 88 -23.69 24.41 -10.38
CA ASN A 88 -23.23 24.50 -8.99
C ASN A 88 -24.44 24.69 -8.04
N PRO A 89 -24.76 23.70 -7.18
CA PRO A 89 -25.88 23.81 -6.25
C PRO A 89 -25.62 24.78 -5.09
N HIS A 90 -24.36 25.19 -4.87
CA HIS A 90 -23.96 26.15 -3.84
C HIS A 90 -23.81 27.57 -4.38
N ASP A 91 -24.15 27.80 -5.65
CA ASP A 91 -24.14 29.15 -6.23
C ASP A 91 -25.42 29.89 -5.84
N GLU A 92 -25.26 30.94 -5.03
CA GLU A 92 -26.36 31.80 -4.57
C GLU A 92 -26.62 33.00 -5.49
N SER A 93 -25.91 33.11 -6.62
CA SER A 93 -26.08 34.22 -7.58
C SER A 93 -27.40 34.18 -8.36
N GLY A 94 -28.20 33.12 -8.19
CA GLY A 94 -29.50 32.96 -8.82
C GLY A 94 -30.53 34.01 -8.42
N ILE A 95 -31.58 34.13 -9.23
CA ILE A 95 -32.69 35.05 -8.96
C ILE A 95 -33.60 34.44 -7.89
N ILE A 96 -33.68 35.08 -6.73
CA ILE A 96 -34.62 34.72 -5.67
C ILE A 96 -35.90 35.56 -5.83
N LEU A 97 -37.01 34.91 -6.15
CA LEU A 97 -38.31 35.57 -6.32
C LEU A 97 -39.04 35.73 -4.97
N ASN A 98 -39.47 36.95 -4.65
CA ASN A 98 -40.23 37.23 -3.42
C ASN A 98 -41.62 36.53 -3.38
N LYS A 99 -42.20 36.26 -4.54
CA LYS A 99 -43.45 35.53 -4.70
C LYS A 99 -43.38 34.68 -5.96
N VAL A 100 -43.52 33.37 -5.81
CA VAL A 100 -43.54 32.43 -6.94
C VAL A 100 -44.98 32.27 -7.44
N ILE A 101 -45.21 32.63 -8.71
CA ILE A 101 -46.45 32.31 -9.42
C ILE A 101 -46.09 31.12 -10.31
N GLY A 102 -46.60 29.93 -9.98
CA GLY A 102 -46.19 28.65 -10.56
C GLY A 102 -46.63 28.41 -12.00
N ASN A 103 -46.55 29.42 -12.87
CA ASN A 103 -46.80 29.27 -14.29
C ASN A 103 -45.52 28.75 -14.96
N ILE A 104 -45.53 27.50 -15.39
CA ILE A 104 -44.39 26.82 -16.02
C ILE A 104 -44.76 26.50 -17.47
N GLU A 105 -43.89 26.87 -18.40
CA GLU A 105 -44.04 26.63 -19.83
C GLU A 105 -42.76 26.00 -20.38
N PHE A 106 -42.91 25.08 -21.32
CA PHE A 106 -41.82 24.48 -22.06
C PHE A 106 -42.04 24.78 -23.54
N ASP A 107 -41.08 25.45 -24.18
CA ASP A 107 -41.16 25.83 -25.59
C ASP A 107 -40.00 25.21 -26.36
N ASP A 108 -40.32 24.33 -27.32
CA ASP A 108 -39.41 23.61 -28.22
C ASP A 108 -38.11 23.06 -27.58
N VAL A 109 -38.21 22.48 -26.37
CA VAL A 109 -37.04 21.97 -25.63
C VAL A 109 -36.57 20.62 -26.19
N HIS A 110 -35.35 20.57 -26.71
CA HIS A 110 -34.66 19.34 -27.08
C HIS A 110 -33.59 18.96 -26.05
N PHE A 111 -33.71 17.77 -25.47
CA PHE A 111 -32.76 17.24 -24.49
C PHE A 111 -32.24 15.87 -24.91
N ARG A 112 -30.94 15.63 -24.71
CA ARG A 112 -30.31 14.33 -24.84
C ARG A 112 -29.32 14.17 -23.69
N TYR A 113 -29.32 13.01 -23.05
CA TYR A 113 -28.31 12.67 -22.06
C TYR A 113 -26.90 12.69 -22.67
N PRO A 114 -25.88 13.15 -21.91
CA PRO A 114 -24.47 13.02 -22.31
C PRO A 114 -24.07 11.58 -22.63
#